data_AF-A0A3S0HBD0-F1
#
_entry.id   AF-A0A3S0HBD0-F1
#
_cell.length_a   1.000
_cell.length_b   1.000
_cell.length_c   1.000
_cell.angle_alpha   90.00
_cell.angle_beta   90.00
_cell.angle_gamma   90.00
#
_symmetry.space_group_name_H-M   'P 1'
#
loop_
_entity.id
_entity.type
_entity.pdbx_description
1 polymer ?
#
loop_
_entity_poly.entity_id
_entity_poly.type
_entity_poly.pdbx_seq_one_letter_code
_entity_poly.pdbx_strand_id
1 'polypeptide(L)'
;MPYRFRTSFFHLLMILLLVPLALPAQPEKTAAQNKQLFDRAVDELNFRTMETVYDKTFTRRKFPVTLRTAKARREFDDFPGREDLKTLFRNYNSVAERYKGRYGKGRTDLVEFEKQLNGILIDQNFEFFIRGLPRDERSALIHGLQRYIKQASAQFNASEDPAPEELLVDAANVPPADVDAQAEAPLTKPAEDQPPMAEPETEPETLSPRARPIGEYSAPRHDWLDYATLLCAAGSLGLVLYLTLSVIPGLRAQINELTLEPEPLDEDAAPAAKRPAAVLPEDRYDEDDEIN
;
A
#
# COMPACT_ATOMS: atom_id res chain seq x y z
N MET A 1 32.55 21.54 -34.85
CA MET A 1 32.94 20.90 -33.58
C MET A 1 31.79 20.02 -33.06
N PRO A 2 31.82 18.69 -33.24
CA PRO A 2 30.68 17.78 -32.99
C PRO A 2 30.57 17.22 -31.55
N TYR A 3 31.45 17.62 -30.63
CA TYR A 3 31.58 16.96 -29.31
C TYR A 3 30.51 17.35 -28.27
N ARG A 4 29.77 18.45 -28.47
CA ARG A 4 28.84 18.97 -27.46
C ARG A 4 27.48 18.26 -27.40
N PHE A 5 27.02 17.68 -28.52
CA PHE A 5 25.74 16.96 -28.58
C PHE A 5 25.83 15.57 -27.94
N ARG A 6 26.96 14.88 -28.12
CA ARG A 6 27.22 13.58 -27.47
C ARG A 6 27.16 13.73 -25.96
N THR A 7 27.81 14.75 -25.40
CA THR A 7 27.84 14.94 -23.95
C THR A 7 26.45 15.15 -23.36
N SER A 8 25.57 15.95 -23.98
CA SER A 8 24.22 16.20 -23.46
C SER A 8 23.33 14.96 -23.50
N PHE A 9 23.42 14.15 -24.57
CA PHE A 9 22.71 12.88 -24.64
C PHE A 9 23.20 11.90 -23.57
N PHE A 10 24.52 11.79 -23.37
CA PHE A 10 25.07 10.94 -22.31
C PHE A 10 24.71 11.43 -20.91
N HIS A 11 24.63 12.74 -20.67
CA HIS A 11 24.20 13.29 -19.38
C HIS A 11 22.72 13.04 -19.13
N LEU A 12 21.86 13.23 -20.14
CA LEU A 12 20.43 12.93 -20.04
C LEU A 12 20.18 11.43 -19.84
N LEU A 13 20.92 10.57 -20.56
CA LEU A 13 20.88 9.12 -20.37
C LEU A 13 21.34 8.72 -18.97
N MET A 14 22.41 9.33 -18.45
CA MET A 14 22.89 9.08 -17.08
C MET A 14 21.90 9.57 -16.03
N ILE A 15 21.27 10.72 -16.21
CA ILE A 15 20.22 11.21 -15.30
C ILE A 15 19.01 10.27 -15.35
N LEU A 16 18.56 9.86 -16.54
CA LEU A 16 17.45 8.91 -16.69
C LEU A 16 17.76 7.53 -16.09
N LEU A 17 19.03 7.10 -16.13
CA LEU A 17 19.48 5.84 -15.54
C LEU A 17 19.74 5.93 -14.03
N LEU A 18 20.09 7.11 -13.50
CA LEU A 18 20.27 7.35 -12.06
C LEU A 18 18.94 7.58 -11.33
N VAL A 19 17.92 8.14 -11.97
CA VAL A 19 16.60 8.38 -11.35
C VAL A 19 15.94 7.11 -10.79
N PRO A 20 15.92 5.95 -11.48
CA PRO A 20 15.37 4.73 -10.88
C PRO A 20 16.27 4.15 -9.77
N LEU A 21 17.56 4.51 -9.73
CA LEU A 21 18.50 4.11 -8.67
C LEU A 21 18.41 5.01 -7.42
N ALA A 22 17.81 6.20 -7.55
CA ALA A 22 17.63 7.16 -6.47
C ALA A 22 16.26 7.03 -5.78
N LEU A 23 15.43 6.05 -6.16
CA LEU A 23 14.29 5.67 -5.34
C LEU A 23 14.86 5.12 -4.02
N PRO A 24 14.52 5.73 -2.87
CA PRO A 24 15.11 5.33 -1.60
C PRO A 24 14.72 3.88 -1.32
N ALA A 25 15.70 2.99 -1.34
CA ALA A 25 15.59 1.75 -0.60
C ALA A 25 15.45 2.16 0.87
N GLN A 26 14.27 1.94 1.46
CA GLN A 26 14.08 2.19 2.89
C GLN A 26 15.21 1.46 3.65
N PRO A 27 15.88 2.13 4.61
CA PRO A 27 16.92 1.47 5.39
C PRO A 27 16.33 0.21 6.05
N GLU A 28 17.05 -0.91 6.02
CA GLU A 28 16.54 -2.21 6.50
C GLU A 28 15.95 -2.14 7.93
N LYS A 29 16.46 -1.20 8.74
CA LYS A 29 15.98 -0.91 10.10
C LYS A 29 14.56 -0.35 10.14
N THR A 30 14.16 0.52 9.21
CA THR A 30 12.77 1.06 9.16
C THR A 30 11.80 0.04 8.61
N ALA A 31 12.21 -0.75 7.60
CA ALA A 31 11.38 -1.83 7.06
C ALA A 31 11.04 -2.89 8.13
N ALA A 32 12.01 -3.25 8.98
CA ALA A 32 11.78 -4.17 10.10
C ALA A 32 10.84 -3.60 11.17
N GLN A 33 10.97 -2.30 11.50
CA GLN A 33 10.07 -1.61 12.43
C GLN A 33 8.65 -1.51 11.89
N ASN A 34 8.51 -1.11 10.62
CA ASN A 34 7.23 -1.04 9.90
C ASN A 34 6.53 -2.41 9.88
N LYS A 35 7.28 -3.48 9.66
CA LYS A 35 6.76 -4.85 9.76
C LYS A 35 6.30 -5.20 11.17
N GLN A 36 7.04 -4.85 12.21
CA GLN A 36 6.61 -5.10 13.59
C GLN A 36 5.35 -4.33 13.96
N LEU A 37 5.21 -3.08 13.50
CA LEU A 37 4.00 -2.28 13.67
C LEU A 37 2.81 -2.94 12.97
N PHE A 38 3.01 -3.43 11.74
CA PHE A 38 1.99 -4.17 11.00
C PHE A 38 1.59 -5.46 11.73
N ASP A 39 2.55 -6.26 12.16
CA ASP A 39 2.31 -7.53 12.86
C ASP A 39 1.48 -7.30 14.14
N ARG A 40 1.81 -6.23 14.90
CA ARG A 40 1.03 -5.80 16.08
C ARG A 40 -0.37 -5.31 15.70
N ALA A 41 -0.50 -4.54 14.62
CA ALA A 41 -1.79 -4.04 14.16
C ALA A 41 -2.73 -5.19 13.75
N VAL A 42 -2.22 -6.18 13.02
CA VAL A 42 -2.97 -7.39 12.65
C VAL A 42 -3.36 -8.19 13.88
N ASP A 43 -2.46 -8.35 14.86
CA ASP A 43 -2.75 -9.05 16.10
C ASP A 43 -3.88 -8.42 16.90
N GLU A 44 -3.89 -7.08 16.99
CA GLU A 44 -4.93 -6.34 17.69
C GLU A 44 -6.26 -6.35 16.94
N LEU A 45 -6.25 -6.21 15.60
CA LEU A 45 -7.45 -6.34 14.78
C LEU A 45 -8.10 -7.72 14.96
N ASN A 46 -7.28 -8.77 14.89
CA ASN A 46 -7.71 -10.14 15.08
C ASN A 46 -8.26 -10.36 16.50
N PHE A 47 -7.54 -9.88 17.52
CA PHE A 47 -7.98 -9.95 18.91
C PHE A 47 -9.34 -9.30 19.11
N ARG A 48 -9.54 -8.04 18.69
CA ARG A 48 -10.82 -7.31 18.85
C ARG A 48 -11.98 -7.99 18.14
N THR A 49 -11.71 -8.54 16.96
CA THR A 49 -12.72 -9.29 16.19
C THR A 49 -13.14 -10.54 16.96
N MET A 50 -12.16 -11.34 17.40
CA MET A 50 -12.41 -12.57 18.17
C MET A 50 -13.06 -12.30 19.52
N GLU A 51 -12.60 -11.28 20.23
CA GLU A 51 -13.18 -10.82 21.50
C GLU A 51 -14.66 -10.51 21.32
N THR A 52 -15.01 -9.70 20.31
CA THR A 52 -16.40 -9.33 20.05
C THR A 52 -17.24 -10.56 19.71
N VAL A 53 -16.77 -11.45 18.83
CA VAL A 53 -17.51 -12.67 18.47
C VAL A 53 -17.67 -13.61 19.65
N TYR A 54 -16.63 -13.80 20.45
CA TYR A 54 -16.64 -14.67 21.62
C TYR A 54 -17.56 -14.14 22.71
N ASP A 55 -17.42 -12.87 23.09
CA ASP A 55 -18.22 -12.23 24.14
C ASP A 55 -19.72 -12.21 23.80
N LYS A 56 -20.06 -12.13 22.51
CA LYS A 56 -21.46 -12.22 22.07
C LYS A 56 -21.98 -13.65 22.08
N THR A 57 -21.13 -14.63 21.81
CA THR A 57 -21.52 -16.03 21.81
C THR A 57 -21.64 -16.58 23.24
N PHE A 58 -20.74 -16.17 24.14
CA PHE A 58 -20.69 -16.62 25.53
C PHE A 58 -20.97 -15.46 26.49
N THR A 59 -22.23 -15.23 26.84
CA THR A 59 -22.63 -14.10 27.71
C THR A 59 -22.07 -14.16 29.14
N ARG A 60 -21.65 -15.35 29.61
CA ARG A 60 -21.13 -15.57 30.97
C ARG A 60 -19.61 -15.60 31.06
N ARG A 61 -18.91 -15.58 29.94
CA ARG A 61 -17.45 -15.67 29.87
C ARG A 61 -16.92 -14.52 29.03
N LYS A 62 -15.64 -14.22 29.20
CA LYS A 62 -14.97 -13.14 28.49
C LYS A 62 -13.78 -13.68 27.77
N PHE A 63 -13.53 -13.16 26.58
CA PHE A 63 -12.32 -13.49 25.84
C PHE A 63 -11.11 -12.93 26.61
N PRO A 64 -10.14 -13.75 27.04
CA PRO A 64 -9.06 -13.26 27.88
C PRO A 64 -8.17 -12.25 27.16
N VAL A 65 -7.90 -11.11 27.80
CA VAL A 65 -7.05 -10.03 27.24
C VAL A 65 -5.60 -10.49 27.03
N THR A 66 -5.17 -11.57 27.66
CA THR A 66 -3.86 -12.20 27.46
C THR A 66 -3.70 -12.82 26.06
N LEU A 67 -4.78 -13.02 25.31
CA LEU A 67 -4.79 -13.65 23.98
C LEU A 67 -4.51 -12.68 22.83
N ARG A 68 -3.71 -11.64 23.06
CA ARG A 68 -3.37 -10.65 22.03
C ARG A 68 -2.40 -11.17 20.97
N THR A 69 -1.65 -12.23 21.27
CA THR A 69 -0.73 -12.83 20.30
C THR A 69 -1.38 -14.01 19.58
N ALA A 70 -1.00 -14.23 18.32
CA ALA A 70 -1.49 -15.38 17.56
C ALA A 70 -1.17 -16.72 18.22
N LYS A 71 0.00 -16.84 18.89
CA LYS A 71 0.38 -18.04 19.63
C LYS A 71 -0.59 -18.32 20.80
N ALA A 72 -0.86 -17.31 21.63
CA ALA A 72 -1.77 -17.45 22.76
C ALA A 72 -3.19 -17.88 22.30
N ARG A 73 -3.67 -17.33 21.18
CA ARG A 73 -4.97 -17.71 20.59
C ARG A 73 -5.02 -19.14 20.06
N ARG A 74 -3.89 -19.74 19.66
CA ARG A 74 -3.84 -21.15 19.23
C ARG A 74 -4.01 -22.11 20.41
N GLU A 75 -3.43 -21.73 21.54
CA GLU A 75 -3.45 -22.51 22.79
C GLU A 75 -4.78 -22.37 23.55
N PHE A 76 -5.59 -21.37 23.21
CA PHE A 76 -6.91 -21.18 23.80
C PHE A 76 -7.89 -22.29 23.41
N ASP A 77 -8.51 -22.91 24.41
CA ASP A 77 -9.42 -24.05 24.22
C ASP A 77 -10.76 -23.92 24.98
N ASP A 78 -11.09 -22.73 25.50
CA ASP A 78 -12.30 -22.56 26.29
C ASP A 78 -13.55 -22.29 25.43
N PHE A 79 -14.04 -23.34 24.76
CA PHE A 79 -15.22 -23.32 23.88
C PHE A 79 -16.29 -24.33 24.33
N PRO A 80 -17.02 -24.06 25.44
CA PRO A 80 -17.91 -25.04 26.04
C PRO A 80 -19.04 -25.47 25.10
N GLY A 81 -19.04 -26.75 24.70
CA GLY A 81 -20.08 -27.36 23.86
C GLY A 81 -20.12 -26.86 22.41
N ARG A 82 -19.06 -26.17 21.93
CA ARG A 82 -18.99 -25.54 20.61
C ARG A 82 -17.63 -25.76 19.93
N GLU A 83 -17.34 -27.01 19.59
CA GLU A 83 -16.12 -27.37 18.82
C GLU A 83 -16.08 -26.75 17.41
N ASP A 84 -17.25 -26.42 16.86
CA ASP A 84 -17.41 -25.67 15.62
C ASP A 84 -16.77 -24.28 15.72
N LEU A 85 -17.01 -23.57 16.83
CA LEU A 85 -16.45 -22.25 17.09
C LEU A 85 -14.94 -22.32 17.32
N LYS A 86 -14.46 -23.33 18.04
CA LYS A 86 -13.02 -23.57 18.22
C LYS A 86 -12.32 -23.68 16.86
N THR A 87 -12.90 -24.44 15.94
CA THR A 87 -12.37 -24.61 14.58
C THR A 87 -12.42 -23.30 13.80
N LEU A 88 -13.53 -22.56 13.89
CA LEU A 88 -13.71 -21.25 13.26
C LEU A 88 -12.67 -20.23 13.73
N PHE A 89 -12.44 -20.15 15.04
CA PHE A 89 -11.44 -19.26 15.65
C PHE A 89 -10.02 -19.64 15.21
N ARG A 90 -9.68 -20.92 15.19
CA ARG A 90 -8.37 -21.39 14.70
C ARG A 90 -8.15 -21.05 13.23
N ASN A 91 -9.16 -21.24 12.39
CA ASN A 91 -9.10 -20.88 10.96
C ASN A 91 -8.89 -19.37 10.81
N TYR A 92 -9.72 -18.54 11.43
CA TYR A 92 -9.57 -17.08 11.35
C TYR A 92 -8.20 -16.59 11.87
N ASN A 93 -7.68 -17.20 12.95
CA ASN A 93 -6.32 -16.91 13.42
C ASN A 93 -5.24 -17.25 12.37
N SER A 94 -5.42 -18.33 11.61
CA SER A 94 -4.51 -18.71 10.54
C SER A 94 -4.54 -17.74 9.37
N VAL A 95 -5.71 -17.17 9.04
CA VAL A 95 -5.85 -16.15 8.00
C VAL A 95 -5.10 -14.88 8.40
N ALA A 96 -5.25 -14.42 9.65
CA ALA A 96 -4.51 -13.26 10.14
C ALA A 96 -2.98 -13.43 10.00
N GLU A 97 -2.46 -14.62 10.28
CA GLU A 97 -1.04 -14.93 10.13
C GLU A 97 -0.58 -14.91 8.66
N ARG A 98 -1.46 -15.25 7.70
CA ARG A 98 -1.15 -15.10 6.26
C ARG A 98 -0.96 -13.64 5.88
N TYR A 99 -1.73 -12.71 6.45
CA TYR A 99 -1.53 -11.28 6.22
C TYR A 99 -0.16 -10.80 6.72
N LYS A 100 0.27 -11.24 7.91
CA LYS A 100 1.62 -10.97 8.43
C LYS A 100 2.72 -11.53 7.54
N GLY A 101 2.52 -12.74 7.00
CA GLY A 101 3.46 -13.38 6.09
C GLY A 101 3.53 -12.74 4.69
N ARG A 102 2.50 -11.99 4.26
CA ARG A 102 2.51 -11.25 2.99
C ARG A 102 3.17 -9.88 3.12
N TYR A 103 2.96 -9.20 4.25
CA TYR A 103 3.54 -7.88 4.49
C TYR A 103 5.06 -8.00 4.72
N GLY A 104 5.84 -7.15 4.03
CA GLY A 104 7.30 -7.20 4.06
C GLY A 104 7.97 -8.07 3.01
N LYS A 105 7.22 -8.79 2.16
CA LYS A 105 7.77 -9.47 0.96
C LYS A 105 7.99 -8.53 -0.24
N GLY A 106 7.59 -7.27 -0.11
CA GLY A 106 7.69 -6.26 -1.15
C GLY A 106 7.81 -4.88 -0.50
N ARG A 107 7.16 -3.89 -1.09
CA ARG A 107 7.23 -2.50 -0.63
C ARG A 107 6.54 -2.32 0.73
N THR A 108 7.23 -1.73 1.70
CA THR A 108 6.75 -1.45 3.06
C THR A 108 6.41 0.02 3.25
N ASP A 109 5.68 0.61 2.30
CA ASP A 109 5.24 2.00 2.35
C ASP A 109 3.90 2.12 3.09
N LEU A 110 3.56 3.32 3.56
CA LEU A 110 2.29 3.64 4.20
C LEU A 110 1.07 3.21 3.35
N VAL A 111 1.12 3.41 2.04
CA VAL A 111 0.02 3.03 1.13
C VAL A 111 -0.22 1.53 1.14
N GLU A 112 0.84 0.73 1.15
CA GLU A 112 0.70 -0.74 1.19
C GLU A 112 0.29 -1.22 2.58
N PHE A 113 0.79 -0.57 3.64
CA PHE A 113 0.36 -0.80 5.02
C PHE A 113 -1.16 -0.63 5.16
N GLU A 114 -1.69 0.51 4.72
CA GLU A 114 -3.12 0.81 4.76
C GLU A 114 -3.95 -0.15 3.91
N LYS A 115 -3.47 -0.43 2.70
CA LYS A 115 -4.15 -1.34 1.78
C LYS A 115 -4.25 -2.75 2.35
N GLN A 116 -3.17 -3.29 2.91
CA GLN A 116 -3.16 -4.63 3.48
C GLN A 116 -4.04 -4.71 4.74
N LEU A 117 -4.02 -3.70 5.61
CA LEU A 117 -4.90 -3.67 6.80
C LEU A 117 -6.38 -3.53 6.44
N ASN A 118 -6.73 -2.61 5.52
CA ASN A 118 -8.12 -2.49 5.05
C ASN A 118 -8.56 -3.73 4.28
N GLY A 119 -7.64 -4.40 3.59
CA GLY A 119 -7.88 -5.67 2.91
C GLY A 119 -8.29 -6.81 3.84
N ILE A 120 -8.02 -6.73 5.14
CA ILE A 120 -8.54 -7.70 6.14
C ILE A 120 -10.04 -7.50 6.32
N LEU A 121 -10.53 -6.25 6.36
CA LEU A 121 -11.94 -5.95 6.59
C LEU A 121 -12.84 -6.27 5.38
N ILE A 122 -12.24 -6.36 4.20
CA ILE A 122 -12.93 -6.66 2.93
C ILE A 122 -12.83 -8.16 2.60
N ASP A 123 -11.99 -8.92 3.33
CA ASP A 123 -11.83 -10.35 3.11
C ASP A 123 -13.13 -11.11 3.40
N GLN A 124 -13.47 -12.04 2.51
CA GLN A 124 -14.58 -12.97 2.69
C GLN A 124 -14.43 -13.79 3.99
N ASN A 125 -13.20 -14.09 4.42
CA ASN A 125 -12.95 -14.79 5.68
C ASN A 125 -13.37 -13.95 6.90
N PHE A 126 -13.14 -12.63 6.85
CA PHE A 126 -13.56 -11.71 7.90
C PHE A 126 -15.10 -11.59 7.93
N GLU A 127 -15.72 -11.40 6.76
CA GLU A 127 -17.18 -11.34 6.65
C GLU A 127 -17.84 -12.63 7.16
N PHE A 128 -17.29 -13.79 6.79
CA PHE A 128 -17.77 -15.09 7.25
C PHE A 128 -17.66 -15.24 8.77
N PHE A 129 -16.54 -14.80 9.36
CA PHE A 129 -16.30 -14.89 10.80
C PHE A 129 -17.31 -14.06 11.60
N ILE A 130 -17.62 -12.85 11.14
CA ILE A 130 -18.55 -11.94 11.84
C ILE A 130 -20.02 -12.15 11.44
N ARG A 131 -20.32 -13.08 10.52
CA ARG A 131 -21.68 -13.36 10.05
C ARG A 131 -22.66 -13.67 11.18
N GLY A 132 -22.18 -14.31 12.25
CA GLY A 132 -23.00 -14.66 13.41
C GLY A 132 -23.42 -13.46 14.27
N LEU A 133 -22.83 -12.29 14.07
CA LEU A 133 -23.12 -11.11 14.88
C LEU A 133 -24.38 -10.38 14.39
N PRO A 134 -25.14 -9.78 15.33
CA PRO A 134 -26.19 -8.82 15.01
C PRO A 134 -25.67 -7.70 14.11
N ARG A 135 -26.54 -7.15 13.27
CA ARG A 135 -26.16 -6.12 12.28
C ARG A 135 -25.50 -4.90 12.92
N ASP A 136 -26.04 -4.44 14.05
CA ASP A 136 -25.55 -3.23 14.73
C ASP A 136 -24.18 -3.46 15.38
N GLU A 137 -23.96 -4.65 15.95
CA GLU A 137 -22.66 -5.04 16.52
C GLU A 137 -21.62 -5.20 15.42
N ARG A 138 -22.03 -5.74 14.26
CA ARG A 138 -21.17 -5.89 13.10
C ARG A 138 -20.71 -4.53 12.56
N SER A 139 -21.62 -3.57 12.39
CA SER A 139 -21.26 -2.23 11.92
C SER A 139 -20.41 -1.49 12.96
N ALA A 140 -20.74 -1.59 14.25
CA ALA A 140 -19.94 -1.02 15.33
C ALA A 140 -18.51 -1.59 15.36
N LEU A 141 -18.37 -2.90 15.20
CA LEU A 141 -17.07 -3.57 15.09
C LEU A 141 -16.28 -3.05 13.89
N ILE A 142 -16.89 -3.04 12.70
CA ILE A 142 -16.22 -2.56 11.47
C ILE A 142 -15.74 -1.12 11.64
N HIS A 143 -16.59 -0.21 12.15
CA HIS A 143 -16.19 1.18 12.38
C HIS A 143 -15.09 1.31 13.45
N GLY A 144 -15.14 0.50 14.51
CA GLY A 144 -14.10 0.44 15.54
C GLY A 144 -12.76 -0.03 14.98
N LEU A 145 -12.77 -1.08 14.13
CA LEU A 145 -11.58 -1.60 13.45
C LEU A 145 -11.04 -0.59 12.44
N GLN A 146 -11.89 0.07 11.66
CA GLN A 146 -11.49 1.14 10.73
C GLN A 146 -10.82 2.31 11.47
N ARG A 147 -11.37 2.73 12.62
CA ARG A 147 -10.76 3.75 13.46
C ARG A 147 -9.39 3.31 13.98
N TYR A 148 -9.26 2.04 14.36
CA TYR A 148 -7.98 1.48 14.78
C TYR A 148 -6.96 1.44 13.63
N ILE A 149 -7.38 1.04 12.42
CA ILE A 149 -6.50 1.07 11.23
C ILE A 149 -5.99 2.50 11.00
N LYS A 150 -6.87 3.51 11.02
CA LYS A 150 -6.44 4.92 10.90
C LYS A 150 -5.43 5.34 11.97
N GLN A 151 -5.63 4.89 13.21
CA GLN A 151 -4.67 5.14 14.29
C GLN A 151 -3.32 4.45 14.04
N ALA A 152 -3.33 3.20 13.57
CA ALA A 152 -2.12 2.46 13.24
C ALA A 152 -1.38 3.11 12.05
N SER A 153 -2.10 3.59 11.04
CA SER A 153 -1.51 4.37 9.94
C SER A 153 -0.88 5.67 10.41
N ALA A 154 -1.52 6.38 11.36
CA ALA A 154 -0.95 7.58 11.94
C ALA A 154 0.32 7.28 12.74
N GLN A 155 0.38 6.16 13.46
CA GLN A 155 1.59 5.69 14.15
C GLN A 155 2.71 5.34 13.17
N PHE A 156 2.37 4.69 12.05
CA PHE A 156 3.31 4.39 10.98
C PHE A 156 3.92 5.69 10.42
N ASN A 157 3.08 6.68 10.10
CA ASN A 157 3.54 7.96 9.58
C ASN A 157 4.42 8.72 10.59
N ALA A 158 4.05 8.69 11.88
CA ALA A 158 4.83 9.29 12.95
C ALA A 158 6.17 8.57 13.22
N SER A 159 6.29 7.28 12.86
CA SER A 159 7.55 6.53 12.98
C SER A 159 8.51 6.72 11.81
N GLU A 160 8.02 7.20 10.66
CA GLU A 160 8.87 7.54 9.50
C GLU A 160 9.39 8.98 9.56
N ASP A 161 8.78 9.84 10.37
CA ASP A 161 9.25 11.20 10.60
C ASP A 161 10.46 11.17 11.57
N PRO A 162 11.66 11.63 11.18
CA PRO A 162 12.88 11.52 12.00
C PRO A 162 12.94 12.50 13.18
N ALA A 163 11.86 13.22 13.49
CA ALA A 163 11.82 14.21 14.57
C ALA A 163 11.01 13.85 15.84
N PRO A 164 10.90 12.59 16.35
CA PRO A 164 10.27 12.36 17.65
C PRO A 164 11.29 12.32 18.80
N GLU A 165 12.59 12.15 18.54
CA GLU A 165 13.61 12.06 19.60
C GLU A 165 14.05 13.43 20.12
N GLU A 166 14.00 14.51 19.35
CA GLU A 166 14.32 15.87 19.84
C GLU A 166 13.14 16.53 20.58
N LEU A 167 11.90 16.19 20.25
CA LEU A 167 10.71 16.72 20.94
C LEU A 167 10.40 16.03 22.28
N LEU A 168 10.90 14.80 22.49
CA LEU A 168 10.76 14.11 23.78
C LEU A 168 11.80 14.55 24.81
N VAL A 169 12.90 15.18 24.39
CA VAL A 169 13.88 15.78 25.31
C VAL A 169 13.42 17.17 25.78
N ASP A 170 12.68 17.91 24.94
CA ASP A 170 12.18 19.25 25.29
C ASP A 170 10.81 19.22 26.02
N ALA A 171 10.05 18.12 25.90
CA ALA A 171 8.82 17.92 26.68
C ALA A 171 9.06 17.51 28.15
N ALA A 172 10.31 17.22 28.53
CA ALA A 172 10.68 16.84 29.90
C ALA A 172 10.96 18.05 30.82
N ASN A 173 10.87 19.29 30.33
CA ASN A 173 11.23 20.49 31.11
C ASN A 173 10.09 21.50 31.33
N VAL A 174 8.82 21.10 31.16
CA VAL A 174 7.68 21.97 31.48
C VAL A 174 7.08 21.57 32.84
N PRO A 175 7.25 22.38 33.90
CA PRO A 175 6.60 22.11 35.20
C PRO A 175 5.07 22.27 35.09
N PRO A 176 4.29 21.48 35.85
CA PRO A 176 2.84 21.48 35.75
C PRO A 176 2.27 22.78 36.33
N ALA A 177 1.50 23.52 35.53
CA ALA A 177 0.68 24.61 36.00
C ALA A 177 -0.80 24.22 35.88
N ASP A 178 -1.47 24.26 37.03
CA ASP A 178 -2.88 24.01 37.23
C ASP A 178 -3.80 24.93 36.41
N VAL A 179 -4.85 24.30 35.86
CA VAL A 179 -6.29 24.65 35.88
C VAL A 179 -6.73 26.13 35.79
N ASP A 180 -7.73 26.33 34.92
CA ASP A 180 -8.66 27.47 34.73
C ASP A 180 -8.18 28.68 33.91
N ALA A 181 -8.69 28.78 32.67
CA ALA A 181 -9.55 29.89 32.22
C ALA A 181 -9.81 29.87 30.70
N GLN A 182 -11.07 29.61 30.36
CA GLN A 182 -11.92 30.32 29.40
C GLN A 182 -11.48 30.63 27.96
N ALA A 183 -12.37 30.23 27.05
CA ALA A 183 -12.41 30.58 25.63
C ALA A 183 -12.72 32.07 25.40
N GLU A 184 -12.09 32.67 24.39
CA GLU A 184 -12.64 33.84 23.68
C GLU A 184 -12.28 33.79 22.19
N ALA A 185 -13.25 34.24 21.39
CA ALA A 185 -13.39 34.07 19.95
C ALA A 185 -12.76 35.25 19.16
N PRO A 186 -12.77 35.24 17.81
CA PRO A 186 -11.82 35.94 16.95
C PRO A 186 -12.24 37.39 16.60
N LEU A 187 -11.25 38.26 16.32
CA LEU A 187 -11.46 39.61 15.80
C LEU A 187 -10.91 39.78 14.37
N THR A 188 -11.83 40.05 13.45
CA THR A 188 -11.67 40.60 12.10
C THR A 188 -11.26 42.08 12.12
N LYS A 189 -10.39 42.54 11.19
CA LYS A 189 -10.78 43.41 10.03
C LYS A 189 -9.58 43.88 9.17
N PRO A 190 -9.79 44.12 7.86
CA PRO A 190 -8.79 44.55 6.86
C PRO A 190 -8.87 46.07 6.54
N ALA A 191 -7.88 46.63 5.83
CA ALA A 191 -7.97 47.93 5.17
C ALA A 191 -7.02 48.07 3.95
N GLU A 192 -7.58 48.65 2.87
CA GLU A 192 -7.11 48.91 1.50
C GLU A 192 -6.28 50.21 1.33
N ASP A 193 -5.63 50.33 0.15
CA ASP A 193 -5.44 51.51 -0.73
C ASP A 193 -4.68 52.77 -0.22
N GLN A 194 -3.89 53.56 -0.99
CA GLN A 194 -3.54 53.70 -2.42
C GLN A 194 -2.31 54.67 -2.54
N PRO A 195 -1.71 54.89 -3.73
CA PRO A 195 -0.38 55.50 -3.99
C PRO A 195 -0.41 57.02 -4.27
N PRO A 196 0.73 57.64 -4.65
CA PRO A 196 0.74 58.35 -5.94
C PRO A 196 2.09 58.39 -6.73
N MET A 197 1.96 58.21 -8.06
CA MET A 197 2.28 59.16 -9.15
C MET A 197 3.73 59.60 -9.43
N ALA A 198 4.23 59.33 -10.65
CA ALA A 198 4.68 60.34 -11.64
C ALA A 198 5.23 59.70 -12.94
N GLU A 199 4.53 59.92 -14.06
CA GLU A 199 5.10 60.00 -15.42
C GLU A 199 5.40 61.49 -15.74
N PRO A 200 6.28 61.79 -16.72
CA PRO A 200 5.76 62.17 -18.03
C PRO A 200 6.56 61.66 -19.26
N GLU A 201 5.82 61.63 -20.36
CA GLU A 201 6.14 61.29 -21.76
C GLU A 201 7.25 62.14 -22.41
N THR A 202 7.93 61.61 -23.44
CA THR A 202 8.10 62.28 -24.76
C THR A 202 8.46 61.24 -25.83
N GLU A 203 8.01 61.51 -27.05
CA GLU A 203 7.67 60.61 -28.16
C GLU A 203 8.81 60.51 -29.24
N PRO A 204 8.60 60.02 -30.49
CA PRO A 204 9.43 58.98 -31.14
C PRO A 204 10.31 59.49 -32.29
N GLU A 205 11.38 58.78 -32.69
CA GLU A 205 12.00 59.04 -34.01
C GLU A 205 12.71 57.83 -34.64
N THR A 206 12.28 57.54 -35.88
CA THR A 206 13.03 57.06 -37.06
C THR A 206 13.35 55.57 -37.25
N LEU A 207 12.65 55.00 -38.24
CA LEU A 207 13.00 53.84 -39.04
C LEU A 207 14.25 54.13 -39.91
N SER A 208 15.22 53.22 -39.91
CA SER A 208 16.12 53.01 -41.06
C SER A 208 16.53 51.53 -41.15
N PRO A 209 16.42 50.90 -42.34
CA PRO A 209 16.71 49.49 -42.51
C PRO A 209 18.22 49.31 -42.69
N ARG A 210 18.91 48.80 -41.67
CA ARG A 210 20.31 48.40 -41.81
C ARG A 210 20.39 47.01 -42.42
N ALA A 211 20.98 46.93 -43.61
CA ALA A 211 21.30 45.69 -44.31
C ALA A 211 22.12 44.76 -43.41
N ARG A 212 21.66 43.51 -43.27
CA ARG A 212 22.37 42.45 -42.52
C ARG A 212 23.50 41.87 -43.38
N PRO A 213 24.74 41.78 -42.88
CA PRO A 213 25.81 41.09 -43.60
C PRO A 213 25.56 39.57 -43.58
N ILE A 214 25.74 38.95 -44.74
CA ILE A 214 25.78 37.51 -44.96
C ILE A 214 26.92 36.95 -44.11
N GLY A 215 26.61 36.19 -43.05
CA GLY A 215 27.63 35.62 -42.17
C GLY A 215 27.20 35.22 -40.76
N GLU A 216 25.97 35.50 -40.32
CA GLU A 216 25.46 34.94 -39.07
C GLU A 216 24.99 33.49 -39.31
N TYR A 217 25.89 32.54 -39.05
CA TYR A 217 25.49 31.18 -38.74
C TYR A 217 24.57 31.26 -37.51
N SER A 218 23.26 31.18 -37.76
CA SER A 218 22.24 30.95 -36.75
C SER A 218 22.76 29.89 -35.78
N ALA A 219 22.84 30.23 -34.49
CA ALA A 219 22.90 29.21 -33.45
C ALA A 219 21.81 28.16 -33.75
N PRO A 220 22.07 26.85 -33.57
CA PRO A 220 21.09 25.82 -33.87
C PRO A 220 19.85 26.09 -33.02
N ARG A 221 18.81 26.64 -33.64
CA ARG A 221 17.49 26.80 -33.06
C ARG A 221 16.96 25.39 -32.90
N HIS A 222 17.02 24.87 -31.68
CA HIS A 222 16.42 23.57 -31.39
C HIS A 222 14.92 23.79 -31.46
N ASP A 223 14.29 23.21 -32.46
CA ASP A 223 12.86 23.30 -32.62
C ASP A 223 12.17 22.53 -31.50
N TRP A 224 11.02 23.01 -31.04
CA TRP A 224 10.18 22.34 -30.04
C TRP A 224 9.87 20.88 -30.42
N LEU A 225 9.89 20.59 -31.73
CA LEU A 225 9.77 19.25 -32.29
C LEU A 225 10.91 18.32 -31.86
N ASP A 226 12.14 18.81 -31.77
CA ASP A 226 13.29 18.00 -31.31
C ASP A 226 13.16 17.64 -29.83
N TYR A 227 12.63 18.55 -29.00
CA TYR A 227 12.34 18.24 -27.61
C TYR A 227 11.17 17.25 -27.48
N ALA A 228 10.13 17.39 -28.30
CA ALA A 228 9.00 16.48 -28.29
C ALA A 228 9.38 15.07 -28.75
N THR A 229 10.21 14.96 -29.80
CA THR A 229 10.71 13.66 -30.28
C THR A 229 11.66 13.02 -29.29
N LEU A 230 12.51 13.81 -28.61
CA LEU A 230 13.37 13.32 -27.53
C LEU A 230 12.56 12.83 -26.32
N LEU A 231 11.50 13.55 -25.94
CA LEU A 231 10.61 13.16 -24.84
C LEU A 231 9.80 11.90 -25.20
N CYS A 232 9.36 11.78 -26.45
CA CYS A 232 8.68 10.59 -26.96
C CYS A 232 9.64 9.39 -27.03
N ALA A 233 10.89 9.59 -27.46
CA ALA A 233 11.92 8.55 -27.47
C ALA A 233 12.28 8.10 -26.04
N ALA A 234 12.39 9.05 -25.09
CA ALA A 234 12.62 8.74 -23.68
C ALA A 234 11.43 7.99 -23.06
N GLY A 235 10.20 8.38 -23.38
CA GLY A 235 8.98 7.68 -22.95
C GLY A 235 8.90 6.27 -23.51
N SER A 236 9.22 6.09 -24.80
CA SER A 236 9.31 4.78 -25.45
C SER A 236 10.36 3.89 -24.80
N LEU A 237 11.57 4.41 -24.56
CA LEU A 237 12.64 3.68 -23.89
C LEU A 237 12.25 3.30 -22.45
N GLY A 238 11.63 4.22 -21.71
CA GLY A 238 11.14 3.99 -20.35
C GLY A 238 10.05 2.92 -20.30
N LEU A 239 9.13 2.93 -21.27
CA LEU A 239 8.10 1.90 -21.40
C LEU A 239 8.72 0.52 -21.65
N VAL A 240 9.71 0.43 -22.56
CA VAL A 240 10.44 -0.81 -22.85
C VAL A 240 11.21 -1.30 -21.62
N LEU A 241 11.85 -0.40 -20.87
CA LEU A 241 12.56 -0.76 -19.64
C LEU A 241 11.59 -1.28 -18.57
N TYR A 242 10.44 -0.63 -18.41
CA TYR A 242 9.39 -1.03 -17.48
C TYR A 242 8.80 -2.41 -17.84
N LEU A 243 8.53 -2.64 -19.13
CA LEU A 243 8.07 -3.93 -19.62
C LEU A 243 9.11 -5.02 -19.35
N THR A 244 10.40 -4.75 -19.60
CA THR A 244 11.46 -5.76 -19.47
C THR A 244 11.89 -6.05 -18.04
N LEU A 245 11.92 -5.05 -17.16
CA LEU A 245 12.40 -5.19 -15.77
C LEU A 245 11.29 -5.51 -14.77
N SER A 246 10.05 -5.09 -15.03
CA SER A 246 8.95 -5.28 -14.08
C SER A 246 7.92 -6.28 -14.60
N VAL A 247 7.46 -6.11 -15.84
CA VAL A 247 6.33 -6.89 -16.36
C VAL A 247 6.76 -8.31 -16.75
N ILE A 248 7.86 -8.46 -17.50
CA ILE A 248 8.35 -9.79 -17.93
C ILE A 248 8.74 -10.67 -16.73
N PRO A 249 9.47 -10.19 -15.71
CA PRO A 249 9.81 -11.00 -14.55
C PRO A 249 8.58 -11.34 -13.70
N GLY A 250 7.63 -10.40 -13.57
CA GLY A 250 6.36 -10.64 -12.87
C GLY A 250 5.50 -11.71 -13.54
N LEU A 251 5.39 -11.67 -14.87
CA LEU A 251 4.69 -12.70 -15.64
C LEU A 251 5.42 -14.05 -15.60
N ARG A 252 6.76 -14.05 -15.66
CA ARG A 252 7.56 -15.28 -15.50
C ARG A 252 7.40 -15.89 -14.10
N ALA A 253 7.34 -15.06 -13.06
CA ALA A 253 7.11 -15.52 -11.69
C ALA A 253 5.71 -16.14 -11.55
N GLN A 254 4.67 -15.50 -12.09
CA GLN A 254 3.32 -16.03 -12.08
C GLN A 254 3.19 -17.31 -12.91
N ILE A 255 3.83 -17.38 -14.09
CA ILE A 255 3.83 -18.60 -14.92
C ILE A 255 4.60 -19.71 -14.21
N ASN A 256 5.77 -19.44 -13.60
CA ASN A 256 6.50 -20.43 -12.82
C ASN A 256 5.69 -20.89 -11.60
N GLU A 257 4.98 -19.99 -10.92
CA GLU A 257 4.10 -20.34 -9.80
C GLU A 257 2.88 -21.18 -10.23
N LEU A 258 2.41 -21.00 -11.47
CA LEU A 258 1.34 -21.81 -12.07
C LEU A 258 1.84 -23.13 -12.67
N THR A 259 3.13 -23.23 -13.01
CA THR A 259 3.75 -24.41 -13.65
C THR A 259 4.51 -25.29 -12.65
N LEU A 260 4.86 -24.76 -11.47
CA LEU A 260 5.28 -25.57 -10.33
C LEU A 260 4.07 -26.35 -9.80
N GLU A 261 3.94 -27.56 -10.33
CA GLU A 261 3.20 -28.66 -9.73
C GLU A 261 3.57 -28.74 -8.23
N PRO A 262 2.58 -28.87 -7.31
CA PRO A 262 2.83 -28.76 -5.88
C PRO A 262 3.80 -29.86 -5.43
N GLU A 263 4.97 -29.46 -4.91
CA GLU A 263 5.90 -30.39 -4.27
C GLU A 263 5.19 -31.13 -3.12
N PRO A 264 5.34 -32.47 -3.05
CA PRO A 264 4.75 -33.26 -1.99
C PRO A 264 5.37 -32.86 -0.65
N LEU A 265 4.52 -32.46 0.28
CA LEU A 265 4.84 -32.41 1.71
C LEU A 265 5.46 -33.74 2.13
N ASP A 266 6.68 -33.67 2.67
CA ASP A 266 7.37 -34.80 3.28
C ASP A 266 6.43 -35.58 4.21
N GLU A 267 6.42 -36.88 3.95
CA GLU A 267 5.64 -37.92 4.59
C GLU A 267 6.09 -38.15 6.03
N ASP A 268 5.21 -37.86 6.99
CA ASP A 268 5.18 -38.57 8.28
C ASP A 268 3.76 -38.53 8.88
N ALA A 269 2.80 -39.12 8.16
CA ALA A 269 1.58 -39.70 8.72
C ALA A 269 0.74 -40.41 7.63
N ALA A 270 0.86 -41.75 7.57
CA ALA A 270 -0.06 -42.77 7.06
C ALA A 270 -1.00 -42.48 5.84
N PRO A 271 -1.09 -43.41 4.85
CA PRO A 271 -1.81 -43.16 3.60
C PRO A 271 -3.33 -43.21 3.78
N ALA A 272 -4.01 -42.09 3.53
CA ALA A 272 -5.47 -42.07 3.34
C ALA A 272 -5.81 -42.30 1.86
N ALA A 273 -6.77 -43.20 1.62
CA ALA A 273 -7.13 -43.75 0.32
C ALA A 273 -7.46 -42.70 -0.76
N LYS A 274 -6.83 -42.84 -1.94
CA LYS A 274 -7.20 -42.14 -3.18
C LYS A 274 -8.64 -42.52 -3.58
N ARG A 275 -9.54 -41.53 -3.62
CA ARG A 275 -10.84 -41.66 -4.31
C ARG A 275 -10.60 -41.59 -5.83
N PRO A 276 -11.18 -42.49 -6.65
CA PRO A 276 -11.07 -42.41 -8.09
C PRO A 276 -11.87 -41.21 -8.63
N ALA A 277 -11.29 -40.52 -9.61
CA ALA A 277 -11.88 -39.40 -10.31
C ALA A 277 -13.22 -39.80 -10.96
N ALA A 278 -14.23 -38.98 -10.76
CA ALA A 278 -15.54 -39.14 -11.37
C ALA A 278 -15.44 -38.99 -12.90
N VAL A 279 -15.70 -40.08 -13.60
CA VAL A 279 -15.88 -40.12 -15.06
C VAL A 279 -17.18 -39.40 -15.39
N LEU A 280 -17.11 -38.39 -16.25
CA LEU A 280 -18.26 -37.67 -16.78
C LEU A 280 -19.11 -38.62 -17.65
N PRO A 281 -20.46 -38.60 -17.56
CA PRO A 281 -21.33 -39.45 -18.37
C PRO A 281 -21.21 -39.12 -19.87
N GLU A 282 -20.91 -40.14 -20.68
CA GLU A 282 -20.91 -40.03 -22.13
C GLU A 282 -22.35 -39.84 -22.66
N ASP A 283 -22.48 -38.82 -23.48
CA ASP A 283 -23.66 -38.39 -24.22
C ASP A 283 -23.99 -39.45 -25.29
N ARG A 284 -24.84 -40.42 -24.93
CA ARG A 284 -25.29 -41.48 -25.84
C ARG A 284 -26.58 -41.03 -26.51
N TYR A 285 -26.44 -40.45 -27.71
CA TYR A 285 -27.54 -40.36 -28.65
C TYR A 285 -27.76 -41.75 -29.26
N ASP A 286 -28.94 -42.31 -28.99
CA ASP A 286 -29.44 -43.49 -29.69
C ASP A 286 -29.71 -43.10 -31.16
N GLU A 287 -28.78 -43.46 -32.05
CA GLU A 287 -29.07 -43.54 -33.47
C GLU A 287 -29.73 -44.90 -33.73
N ASP A 288 -31.06 -44.90 -33.69
CA ASP A 288 -31.87 -45.78 -34.52
C ASP A 288 -31.39 -45.61 -35.97
N ASP A 289 -30.93 -46.69 -36.61
CA ASP A 289 -31.19 -46.98 -38.04
C ASP A 289 -30.58 -48.34 -38.44
N GLU A 290 -31.47 -49.33 -38.51
CA GLU A 290 -31.79 -50.08 -39.73
C GLU A 290 -30.68 -50.72 -40.61
N ILE A 291 -30.86 -52.04 -40.84
CA ILE A 291 -30.72 -52.79 -42.11
C ILE A 291 -29.63 -53.89 -42.17
N ASN A 292 -30.18 -55.11 -42.32
CA ASN A 292 -29.66 -56.40 -42.81
C ASN A 292 -28.78 -57.28 -41.91
#